data_AF-M6HJJ4-F1
#
_entry.id   AF-M6HJJ4-F1
#
_cell.length_a   1.000
_cell.length_b   1.000
_cell.length_c   1.000
_cell.angle_alpha   90.00
_cell.angle_beta   90.00
_cell.angle_gamma   90.00
#
_symmetry.space_group_name_H-M   'P 1'
#
loop_
_entity.id
_entity.type
_entity.pdbx_description
1 polymer ?
#
loop_
_entity_poly.entity_id
_entity_poly.type
_entity_poly.pdbx_seq_one_letter_code
_entity_poly.pdbx_strand_id
1 'polypeptide(L)'
;MIQDTILSKELNTLRSFKGKFEEDKKEIPYFALRQILVELCNHLLTQSEYEIRSFRREIREKLGDNIHLLTQFIPEIVNLLEVHSVSSDYQSQKDDQFLFVVILRFLSSCFNRHNPALLILDDVQWADSASLSLIEFISRQTEWEGMLFVFICRNEEEHSDFLNSFRERILNSEILLQEISLNPLDPMMIRNYVTDSLDLQEEDTKKLTEILYQKTNGNPFFSISFSTIFIQNPIYNTKRVQGFGV
;
A
#
# COMPACT_ATOMS: atom_id res chain seq x y z
N MET A 1 -3.93 -4.95 -24.64
CA MET A 1 -2.93 -5.95 -25.11
C MET A 1 -1.57 -5.87 -24.40
N ILE A 2 -0.94 -4.70 -24.19
CA ILE A 2 0.27 -4.60 -23.32
C ILE A 2 -0.09 -4.49 -21.83
N GLN A 3 -1.16 -3.75 -21.48
CA GLN A 3 -1.64 -3.63 -20.09
C GLN A 3 -2.14 -4.96 -19.51
N ASP A 4 -2.91 -5.75 -20.28
CA ASP A 4 -3.42 -7.05 -19.81
C ASP A 4 -2.30 -8.08 -19.62
N THR A 5 -1.20 -7.96 -20.38
CA THR A 5 -0.07 -8.90 -20.31
C THR A 5 0.81 -8.64 -19.07
N ILE A 6 0.93 -7.37 -18.64
CA ILE A 6 1.66 -7.00 -17.41
C ILE A 6 0.83 -7.30 -16.15
N LEU A 7 -0.50 -7.13 -16.20
CA LEU A 7 -1.38 -7.33 -15.05
C LEU A 7 -1.76 -8.80 -14.77
N SER A 8 -1.86 -9.65 -15.79
CA SER A 8 -2.46 -10.98 -15.60
C SER A 8 -1.48 -12.13 -15.39
N LYS A 9 -0.19 -12.00 -15.79
CA LYS A 9 0.77 -13.13 -15.75
C LYS A 9 1.94 -13.00 -14.77
N GLU A 10 2.32 -11.80 -14.32
CA GLU A 10 3.50 -11.64 -13.43
C GLU A 10 3.17 -11.05 -12.06
N LEU A 11 2.10 -10.25 -11.92
CA LEU A 11 1.70 -9.70 -10.62
C LEU A 11 0.98 -10.72 -9.72
N ASN A 12 0.34 -11.75 -10.28
CA ASN A 12 -0.28 -12.83 -9.50
C ASN A 12 0.75 -13.75 -8.81
N THR A 13 2.02 -13.67 -9.17
CA THR A 13 3.13 -14.38 -8.52
C THR A 13 3.89 -13.50 -7.51
N LEU A 14 3.70 -12.18 -7.54
CA LEU A 14 4.36 -11.26 -6.61
C LEU A 14 3.51 -11.14 -5.34
N ARG A 15 4.10 -11.52 -4.20
CA ARG A 15 3.43 -11.39 -2.90
C ARG A 15 3.33 -9.93 -2.52
N SER A 16 2.15 -9.49 -2.09
CA SER A 16 1.93 -8.16 -1.57
C SER A 16 1.33 -8.22 -0.17
N PHE A 17 1.74 -7.27 0.67
CA PHE A 17 1.24 -7.09 2.02
C PHE A 17 0.87 -5.63 2.19
N LYS A 18 -0.32 -5.36 2.75
CA LYS A 18 -0.85 -4.00 2.82
C LYS A 18 -1.10 -3.57 4.26
N GLY A 19 -0.58 -2.39 4.59
CA GLY A 19 -0.88 -1.66 5.82
C GLY A 19 -1.54 -0.33 5.46
N LYS A 20 -2.49 0.10 6.28
CA LYS A 20 -3.14 1.39 6.12
C LYS A 20 -2.99 2.24 7.38
N PHE A 21 -2.51 3.47 7.22
CA PHE A 21 -2.54 4.47 8.27
C PHE A 21 -3.93 5.08 8.38
N GLU A 22 -4.33 5.44 9.59
CA GLU A 22 -5.65 5.98 9.90
C GLU A 22 -5.48 7.23 10.76
N GLU A 23 -6.26 8.27 10.46
CA GLU A 23 -6.15 9.57 11.10
C GLU A 23 -6.37 9.50 12.62
N ASP A 24 -7.32 8.65 13.06
CA ASP A 24 -7.66 8.43 14.46
C ASP A 24 -6.73 7.43 15.17
N LYS A 25 -5.75 6.84 14.45
CA LYS A 25 -4.78 5.87 14.99
C LYS A 25 -3.35 6.42 15.08
N LYS A 26 -3.15 7.72 14.86
CA LYS A 26 -1.82 8.38 14.93
C LYS A 26 -1.07 8.18 16.26
N GLU A 27 -1.81 7.98 17.36
CA GLU A 27 -1.21 7.73 18.68
C GLU A 27 -0.78 6.27 18.89
N ILE A 28 -1.17 5.35 18.00
CA ILE A 28 -0.80 3.93 18.07
C ILE A 28 0.47 3.72 17.24
N PRO A 29 1.63 3.49 17.87
CA PRO A 29 2.88 3.36 17.15
C PRO A 29 2.85 2.18 16.19
N TYR A 30 3.36 2.38 14.97
CA TYR A 30 3.55 1.32 13.99
C TYR A 30 2.27 0.65 13.50
N PHE A 31 1.12 1.30 13.62
CA PHE A 31 -0.19 0.71 13.33
C PHE A 31 -0.26 0.01 11.96
N ALA A 32 0.06 0.72 10.87
CA ALA A 32 0.04 0.16 9.52
C ALA A 32 1.12 -0.90 9.30
N LEU A 33 2.30 -0.73 9.89
CA LEU A 33 3.41 -1.68 9.76
C LEU A 33 3.12 -3.01 10.49
N ARG A 34 2.45 -2.96 11.65
CA ARG A 34 1.99 -4.17 12.34
C ARG A 34 0.99 -4.95 11.48
N GLN A 35 0.07 -4.28 10.77
CA GLN A 35 -0.86 -4.97 9.85
C GLN A 35 -0.10 -5.80 8.80
N ILE A 36 0.90 -5.22 8.14
CA ILE A 36 1.76 -5.91 7.16
C ILE A 36 2.44 -7.14 7.79
N LEU A 37 2.99 -6.97 8.99
CA LEU A 37 3.76 -8.04 9.64
C LEU A 37 2.85 -9.17 10.16
N VAL A 38 1.64 -8.86 10.59
CA VAL A 38 0.61 -9.85 10.95
C VAL A 38 0.16 -10.62 9.71
N GLU A 39 -0.13 -9.92 8.61
CA GLU A 39 -0.49 -10.54 7.33
C GLU A 39 0.62 -11.47 6.83
N LEU A 40 1.87 -11.03 6.95
CA LEU A 40 3.06 -11.84 6.65
C LEU A 40 3.15 -13.08 7.53
N CYS A 41 2.95 -12.96 8.85
CA CYS A 41 2.98 -14.13 9.75
C CYS A 41 1.91 -15.15 9.37
N ASN A 42 0.69 -14.70 9.06
CA ASN A 42 -0.39 -15.57 8.62
C ASN A 42 -0.07 -16.25 7.30
N HIS A 43 0.51 -15.53 6.33
CA HIS A 43 0.95 -16.09 5.06
C HIS A 43 2.04 -17.16 5.23
N LEU A 44 3.00 -16.94 6.15
CA LEU A 44 4.05 -17.92 6.41
C LEU A 44 3.49 -19.21 7.03
N LEU A 45 2.42 -19.11 7.84
CA LEU A 45 1.71 -20.26 8.40
C LEU A 45 0.93 -21.08 7.37
N THR A 46 0.63 -20.54 6.17
CA THR A 46 -0.02 -21.31 5.09
C THR A 46 0.96 -22.08 4.21
N GLN A 47 2.27 -21.94 4.44
CA GLN A 47 3.28 -22.66 3.66
C GLN A 47 3.36 -24.13 4.06
N SER A 48 4.13 -24.93 3.32
CA SER A 48 4.30 -26.35 3.68
C SER A 48 5.03 -26.51 5.01
N GLU A 49 4.79 -27.62 5.72
CA GLU A 49 5.49 -27.91 6.99
C GLU A 49 7.03 -27.91 6.85
N TYR A 50 7.54 -28.24 5.66
CA TYR A 50 8.97 -28.18 5.38
C TYR A 50 9.48 -26.73 5.36
N GLU A 51 8.78 -25.85 4.65
CA GLU A 51 9.12 -24.43 4.55
C GLU A 51 9.01 -23.74 5.91
N ILE A 52 7.93 -24.00 6.66
CA ILE A 52 7.74 -23.45 8.01
C ILE A 52 8.89 -23.89 8.93
N ARG A 53 9.27 -25.17 8.92
CA ARG A 53 10.39 -25.66 9.75
C ARG A 53 11.72 -25.04 9.35
N SER A 54 11.99 -24.92 8.05
CA SER A 54 13.21 -24.28 7.56
C SER A 54 13.28 -22.81 7.98
N PHE A 55 12.18 -22.07 7.81
CA PHE A 55 12.06 -20.68 8.20
C PHE A 55 12.26 -20.48 9.71
N ARG A 56 11.63 -21.32 10.55
CA ARG A 56 11.81 -21.28 12.01
C ARG A 56 13.27 -21.42 12.41
N ARG A 57 14.01 -22.35 11.79
CA ARG A 57 15.44 -22.55 12.06
C ARG A 57 16.23 -21.30 11.66
N GLU A 58 16.01 -20.79 10.45
CA GLU A 58 16.70 -19.60 9.94
C GLU A 58 16.48 -18.38 10.85
N ILE A 59 15.24 -18.09 11.22
CA ILE A 59 14.91 -16.95 12.08
C ILE A 59 15.54 -17.11 13.47
N ARG A 60 15.52 -18.31 14.05
CA ARG A 60 16.16 -18.57 15.36
C ARG A 60 17.68 -18.37 15.30
N GLU A 61 18.32 -18.81 14.23
CA GLU A 61 19.76 -18.59 14.03
C GLU A 61 20.10 -17.11 13.81
N LYS A 62 19.27 -16.38 13.05
CA LYS A 62 19.52 -14.99 12.67
C LYS A 62 19.20 -13.98 13.77
N LEU A 63 18.11 -14.18 14.50
CA LEU A 63 17.64 -13.27 15.53
C LEU A 63 18.12 -13.66 16.94
N GLY A 64 18.34 -14.95 17.20
CA GLY A 64 18.75 -15.46 18.50
C GLY A 64 17.82 -15.01 19.61
N ASP A 65 18.41 -14.50 20.70
CA ASP A 65 17.66 -14.01 21.86
C ASP A 65 16.78 -12.79 21.53
N ASN A 66 17.07 -12.04 20.46
CA ASN A 66 16.31 -10.83 20.10
C ASN A 66 14.90 -11.13 19.56
N ILE A 67 14.52 -12.40 19.40
CA ILE A 67 13.14 -12.80 19.04
C ILE A 67 12.12 -12.21 20.02
N HIS A 68 12.48 -12.02 21.29
CA HIS A 68 11.56 -11.47 22.29
C HIS A 68 11.03 -10.07 21.90
N LEU A 69 11.88 -9.20 21.34
CA LEU A 69 11.47 -7.87 20.87
C LEU A 69 10.40 -7.97 19.78
N LEU A 70 10.55 -8.95 18.88
CA LEU A 70 9.59 -9.20 17.83
C LEU A 70 8.28 -9.78 18.37
N THR A 71 8.32 -10.62 19.41
CA THR A 71 7.09 -11.15 20.05
C THR A 71 6.29 -10.09 20.81
N GLN A 72 6.95 -9.07 21.35
CA GLN A 72 6.27 -7.92 21.98
C GLN A 72 5.65 -7.00 20.94
N PHE A 73 6.30 -6.91 19.78
CA PHE A 73 5.85 -6.08 18.67
C PHE A 73 4.74 -6.75 17.83
N ILE A 74 4.81 -8.05 17.60
CA ILE A 74 3.83 -8.84 16.84
C ILE A 74 3.59 -10.15 17.60
N PRO A 75 2.57 -10.22 18.47
CA PRO A 75 2.28 -11.42 19.25
C PRO A 75 2.03 -12.67 18.38
N GLU A 76 1.53 -12.51 17.16
CA GLU A 76 1.26 -13.59 16.21
C GLU A 76 2.51 -14.40 15.85
N ILE A 77 3.69 -13.80 15.99
CA ILE A 77 4.95 -14.48 15.71
C ILE A 77 5.25 -15.62 16.70
N VAL A 78 4.65 -15.59 17.89
CA VAL A 78 4.73 -16.66 18.90
C VAL A 78 4.25 -17.98 18.31
N ASN A 79 3.12 -17.95 17.59
CA ASN A 79 2.55 -19.12 16.93
C ASN A 79 3.41 -19.57 15.74
N LEU A 80 3.90 -18.60 14.95
CA LEU A 80 4.77 -18.89 13.81
C LEU A 80 6.08 -19.55 14.24
N LEU A 81 6.71 -19.05 15.31
CA LEU A 81 8.03 -19.51 15.75
C LEU A 81 7.98 -20.60 16.82
N GLU A 82 6.81 -20.93 17.37
CA GLU A 82 6.65 -21.86 18.51
C GLU A 82 7.63 -21.52 19.65
N VAL A 83 7.72 -20.24 19.99
CA VAL A 83 8.55 -19.74 21.09
C VAL A 83 7.67 -19.37 22.27
N HIS A 84 8.20 -19.47 23.49
CA HIS A 84 7.51 -18.92 24.66
C HIS A 84 7.87 -17.44 24.78
N SER A 85 6.86 -16.56 24.84
CA SER A 85 7.09 -15.14 25.08
C SER A 85 7.70 -14.95 26.46
N VAL A 86 8.94 -14.46 26.53
CA VAL A 86 9.53 -14.02 27.80
C VAL A 86 9.12 -12.55 27.97
N SER A 87 8.33 -12.26 29.00
CA SER A 87 8.03 -10.89 29.39
C SER A 87 9.31 -10.25 29.94
N SER A 88 10.02 -9.47 29.13
CA SER A 88 10.98 -8.49 29.61
C SER A 88 10.34 -7.10 29.57
N ASP A 89 10.57 -6.29 30.59
CA ASP A 89 10.11 -4.90 30.60
C ASP A 89 10.86 -4.11 29.51
N TYR A 90 10.20 -3.81 28.39
CA TYR A 90 10.71 -2.94 27.33
C TYR A 90 10.80 -1.51 27.88
N GLN A 91 11.99 -0.99 28.14
CA GLN A 91 12.16 0.22 28.98
C GLN A 91 13.14 1.27 28.45
N SER A 92 13.62 1.22 27.20
CA SER A 92 14.58 2.24 26.72
C SER A 92 14.55 2.58 25.22
N GLN A 93 15.05 3.77 24.87
CA GLN A 93 15.33 4.17 23.47
C GLN A 93 16.33 3.25 22.75
N LYS A 94 17.17 2.53 23.51
CA LYS A 94 18.07 1.53 22.91
C LYS A 94 17.25 0.36 22.35
N ASP A 95 16.15 0.01 22.99
CA ASP A 95 15.28 -1.08 22.57
C ASP A 95 14.64 -0.77 21.21
N ASP A 96 14.35 0.51 20.91
CA ASP A 96 13.78 0.91 19.60
C ASP A 96 14.76 0.70 18.44
N GLN A 97 16.04 1.06 18.60
CA GLN A 97 17.05 0.80 17.58
C GLN A 97 17.26 -0.71 17.37
N PHE A 98 17.27 -1.50 18.46
CA PHE A 98 17.35 -2.95 18.35
C PHE A 98 16.10 -3.54 17.69
N LEU A 99 14.91 -3.05 18.02
CA LEU A 99 13.66 -3.44 17.40
C LEU A 99 13.71 -3.20 15.88
N PHE A 100 14.22 -2.05 15.45
CA PHE A 100 14.33 -1.73 14.01
C PHE A 100 15.24 -2.72 13.28
N VAL A 101 16.40 -3.04 13.86
CA VAL A 101 17.32 -4.06 13.33
C VAL A 101 16.64 -5.43 13.28
N VAL A 102 15.90 -5.80 14.31
CA VAL A 102 15.19 -7.09 14.39
C VAL A 102 14.09 -7.19 13.34
N ILE A 103 13.28 -6.14 13.17
CA ILE A 103 12.24 -6.07 12.13
C ILE A 103 12.88 -6.20 10.75
N LEU A 104 13.95 -5.44 10.47
CA LEU A 104 14.64 -5.54 9.19
C LEU A 104 15.17 -6.96 8.95
N ARG A 105 15.89 -7.54 9.91
CA ARG A 105 16.44 -8.90 9.77
C ARG A 105 15.35 -9.95 9.55
N PHE A 106 14.22 -9.82 10.24
CA PHE A 106 13.05 -10.66 10.03
C PHE A 106 12.54 -10.53 8.59
N LEU A 107 12.30 -9.31 8.12
CA LEU A 107 11.86 -9.03 6.75
C LEU A 107 12.85 -9.57 5.70
N SER A 108 14.16 -9.38 5.90
CA SER A 108 15.22 -9.92 5.01
C SER A 108 15.38 -11.44 5.07
N SER A 109 14.71 -12.14 5.99
CA SER A 109 14.59 -13.60 5.99
C SER A 109 13.32 -14.07 5.31
N CYS A 110 12.28 -13.23 5.30
CA CYS A 110 11.05 -13.50 4.56
C CYS A 110 11.23 -13.23 3.06
N PHE A 111 12.01 -12.22 2.71
CA PHE A 111 12.12 -11.70 1.35
C PHE A 111 13.59 -11.63 0.89
N ASN A 112 13.80 -11.92 -0.39
CA ASN A 112 15.09 -11.80 -1.05
C ASN A 112 14.88 -11.68 -2.57
N ARG A 113 15.96 -11.55 -3.35
CA ARG A 113 15.88 -11.41 -4.82
C ARG A 113 15.12 -12.55 -5.53
N HIS A 114 15.10 -13.75 -4.96
CA HIS A 114 14.37 -14.90 -5.50
C HIS A 114 12.92 -14.98 -5.00
N ASN A 115 12.63 -14.33 -3.88
CA ASN A 115 11.32 -14.29 -3.23
C ASN A 115 10.94 -12.83 -2.92
N PRO A 116 10.71 -11.99 -3.95
CA PRO A 116 10.43 -10.59 -3.71
C PRO A 116 9.00 -10.36 -3.19
N ALA A 117 8.80 -9.24 -2.49
CA ALA A 117 7.49 -8.82 -2.02
C ALA A 117 7.28 -7.30 -2.15
N LEU A 118 6.01 -6.94 -2.32
CA LEU A 118 5.51 -5.58 -2.32
C LEU A 118 4.93 -5.23 -0.94
N LEU A 119 5.44 -4.19 -0.31
CA LEU A 119 4.98 -3.70 0.98
C LEU A 119 4.27 -2.36 0.78
N ILE A 120 2.94 -2.37 0.82
CA ILE A 120 2.11 -1.22 0.48
C ILE A 120 1.67 -0.53 1.76
N LEU A 121 2.01 0.74 1.90
CA LEU A 121 1.57 1.60 2.99
C LEU A 121 0.67 2.70 2.45
N ASP A 122 -0.58 2.67 2.88
CA ASP A 122 -1.64 3.56 2.40
C ASP A 122 -1.92 4.70 3.39
N ASP A 123 -2.38 5.83 2.87
CA ASP A 123 -2.65 7.07 3.61
C ASP A 123 -1.46 7.55 4.49
N VAL A 124 -0.23 7.52 3.95
CA VAL A 124 1.02 7.80 4.67
C VAL A 124 1.04 9.18 5.34
N GLN A 125 0.26 10.15 4.86
CA GLN A 125 0.08 11.45 5.53
C GLN A 125 -0.40 11.35 7.01
N TRP A 126 -0.95 10.20 7.40
CA TRP A 126 -1.38 9.89 8.76
C TRP A 126 -0.39 9.06 9.57
N ALA A 127 0.84 8.86 9.08
CA ALA A 127 1.84 8.07 9.77
C ALA A 127 2.30 8.72 11.09
N ASP A 128 2.47 7.89 12.12
CA ASP A 128 3.07 8.29 13.38
C ASP A 128 4.60 8.43 13.26
N SER A 129 5.21 9.21 14.17
CA SER A 129 6.65 9.48 14.12
C SER A 129 7.52 8.23 14.31
N ALA A 130 7.04 7.22 15.04
CA ALA A 130 7.77 5.99 15.28
C ALA A 130 7.80 5.14 14.00
N SER A 131 6.67 5.02 13.29
CA SER A 131 6.59 4.42 11.95
C SER A 131 7.55 5.08 10.95
N LEU A 132 7.54 6.42 10.89
CA LEU A 132 8.42 7.16 10.00
C LEU A 132 9.89 6.91 10.31
N SER A 133 10.25 6.83 11.59
CA SER A 133 11.62 6.52 12.04
C SER A 133 12.05 5.11 11.62
N LEU A 134 11.15 4.12 11.69
CA LEU A 134 11.44 2.76 11.23
C LEU A 134 11.59 2.70 9.70
N ILE A 135 10.73 3.39 8.95
CA ILE A 135 10.83 3.49 7.49
C ILE A 135 12.16 4.14 7.09
N GLU A 136 12.52 5.26 7.72
CA GLU A 136 13.80 5.95 7.51
C GLU A 136 15.00 5.07 7.89
N PHE A 137 14.88 4.29 8.97
CA PHE A 137 15.92 3.35 9.34
C PHE A 137 16.13 2.28 8.27
N ILE A 138 15.05 1.61 7.84
CA ILE A 138 15.09 0.55 6.83
C ILE A 138 15.63 1.12 5.51
N SER A 139 15.23 2.34 5.15
CA SER A 139 15.67 2.96 3.90
C SER A 139 17.17 3.25 3.87
N ARG A 140 17.85 3.32 5.02
CA ARG A 140 19.30 3.55 5.09
C ARG A 140 20.14 2.26 5.10
N GLN A 141 19.51 1.09 5.14
CA GLN A 141 20.23 -0.18 5.16
C GLN A 141 20.45 -0.72 3.75
N THR A 142 21.16 -1.84 3.63
CA THR A 142 21.41 -2.53 2.34
C THR A 142 20.68 -3.87 2.26
N GLU A 143 20.23 -4.38 3.39
CA GLU A 143 19.63 -5.69 3.59
C GLU A 143 18.16 -5.76 3.12
N TRP A 144 17.66 -4.76 2.40
CA TRP A 144 16.27 -4.72 1.90
C TRP A 144 16.07 -5.37 0.52
N GLU A 145 17.08 -6.08 0.00
CA GLU A 145 16.98 -6.73 -1.31
C GLU A 145 15.75 -7.62 -1.44
N GLY A 146 14.99 -7.46 -2.53
CA GLY A 146 13.74 -8.19 -2.75
C GLY A 146 12.50 -7.56 -2.10
N MET A 147 12.64 -6.41 -1.43
CA MET A 147 11.49 -5.64 -0.95
C MET A 147 11.27 -4.39 -1.80
N LEU A 148 10.03 -4.18 -2.23
CA LEU A 148 9.59 -2.91 -2.81
C LEU A 148 8.56 -2.28 -1.90
N PHE A 149 8.89 -1.12 -1.33
CA PHE A 149 7.93 -0.33 -0.55
C PHE A 149 7.17 0.62 -1.47
N VAL A 150 5.85 0.62 -1.35
CA VAL A 150 4.96 1.57 -2.04
C VAL A 150 4.25 2.40 -1.01
N PHE A 151 4.50 3.70 -1.04
CA PHE A 151 3.86 4.69 -0.17
C PHE A 151 2.78 5.40 -0.97
N ILE A 152 1.54 5.29 -0.53
CA ILE A 152 0.40 5.99 -1.13
C ILE A 152 0.05 7.15 -0.21
N CYS A 153 -0.05 8.34 -0.79
CA CYS A 153 -0.33 9.55 -0.04
C CYS A 153 -1.21 10.49 -0.85
N ARG A 154 -1.90 11.38 -0.14
CA ARG A 154 -2.68 12.46 -0.74
C ARG A 154 -1.78 13.64 -1.03
N ASN A 155 -1.81 14.11 -2.27
CA ASN A 155 -1.09 15.30 -2.71
C ASN A 155 -1.99 16.54 -2.62
N GLU A 156 -2.44 16.86 -1.40
CA GLU A 156 -3.28 18.02 -1.07
C GLU A 156 -2.47 19.07 -0.32
N GLU A 157 -2.84 20.36 -0.40
CA GLU A 157 -2.09 21.46 0.23
C GLU A 157 -1.91 21.26 1.74
N GLU A 158 -2.92 20.72 2.43
CA GLU A 158 -2.90 20.43 3.87
C GLU A 158 -1.80 19.45 4.28
N HIS A 159 -1.34 18.59 3.36
CA HIS A 159 -0.34 17.57 3.63
C HIS A 159 1.03 17.89 3.02
N SER A 160 1.19 19.07 2.42
CA SER A 160 2.42 19.47 1.73
C SER A 160 3.65 19.44 2.65
N ASP A 161 3.54 19.97 3.87
CA ASP A 161 4.62 19.97 4.87
C ASP A 161 5.03 18.54 5.27
N PHE A 162 4.05 17.67 5.50
CA PHE A 162 4.31 16.26 5.79
C PHE A 162 5.05 15.59 4.63
N LEU A 163 4.57 15.75 3.40
CA LEU A 163 5.18 15.13 2.22
C LEU A 163 6.60 15.64 1.99
N ASN A 164 6.85 16.93 2.19
CA ASN A 164 8.19 17.49 2.09
C ASN A 164 9.14 16.88 3.13
N SER A 165 8.71 16.81 4.40
CA SER A 165 9.50 16.16 5.46
C SER A 165 9.73 14.67 5.19
N PHE A 166 8.71 13.96 4.69
CA PHE A 166 8.81 12.54 4.35
C PHE A 166 9.80 12.31 3.20
N ARG A 167 9.72 13.12 2.15
CA ARG A 167 10.68 13.12 1.04
C ARG A 167 12.09 13.37 1.56
N GLU A 168 12.32 14.39 2.38
CA GLU A 168 13.64 14.69 2.93
C GLU A 168 14.21 13.52 3.75
N ARG A 169 13.38 12.86 4.56
CA ARG A 169 13.82 11.69 5.36
C ARG A 169 14.31 10.55 4.47
N ILE A 170 13.60 10.26 3.38
CA ILE A 170 13.90 9.15 2.47
C ILE A 170 14.96 9.51 1.42
N LEU A 171 14.95 10.73 0.87
CA LEU A 171 15.94 11.20 -0.11
C LEU A 171 17.36 11.26 0.48
N ASN A 172 17.48 11.41 1.79
CA ASN A 172 18.76 11.30 2.50
C ASN A 172 19.25 9.84 2.66
N SER A 173 18.67 8.88 1.92
CA SER A 173 19.13 7.50 1.86
C SER A 173 19.67 7.16 0.46
N GLU A 174 20.51 6.13 0.36
CA GLU A 174 21.07 5.66 -0.92
C GLU A 174 20.06 4.92 -1.81
N ILE A 175 18.75 5.01 -1.49
CA ILE A 175 17.68 4.30 -2.20
C ILE A 175 17.15 5.13 -3.36
N LEU A 176 16.79 4.42 -4.44
CA LEU A 176 16.00 4.97 -5.53
C LEU A 176 14.57 5.27 -5.07
N LEU A 177 14.28 6.52 -4.73
CA LEU A 177 12.92 7.00 -4.54
C LEU A 177 12.33 7.41 -5.91
N GLN A 178 11.27 6.73 -6.34
CA GLN A 178 10.50 7.11 -7.52
C GLN A 178 9.13 7.62 -7.11
N GLU A 179 8.83 8.86 -7.48
CA GLU A 179 7.52 9.48 -7.26
C GLU A 179 6.66 9.35 -8.52
N ILE A 180 5.43 8.86 -8.36
CA ILE A 180 4.43 8.76 -9.42
C ILE A 180 3.26 9.65 -9.03
N SER A 181 3.16 10.83 -9.65
CA SER A 181 2.02 11.72 -9.47
C SER A 181 0.86 11.26 -10.34
N LEU A 182 -0.30 11.05 -9.72
CA LEU A 182 -1.55 10.71 -10.40
C LEU A 182 -2.37 11.99 -10.61
N ASN A 183 -2.50 12.40 -11.86
CA ASN A 183 -3.32 13.56 -12.23
C ASN A 183 -4.79 13.15 -12.44
N PRO A 184 -5.75 14.10 -12.31
CA PRO A 184 -7.12 13.87 -12.74
C PRO A 184 -7.18 13.40 -14.20
N LEU A 185 -8.18 12.57 -14.51
CA LEU A 185 -8.46 12.11 -15.87
C LEU A 185 -8.77 13.30 -16.77
N ASP A 186 -8.07 13.39 -17.88
CA ASP A 186 -8.41 14.37 -18.91
C ASP A 186 -9.72 13.97 -19.65
N PRO A 187 -10.36 14.89 -20.39
CA PRO A 187 -11.59 14.59 -21.11
C PRO A 187 -11.47 13.44 -22.12
N MET A 188 -10.29 13.20 -22.68
CA MET A 188 -10.05 12.12 -23.64
C MET A 188 -10.00 10.76 -22.92
N MET A 189 -9.37 10.68 -21.75
CA MET A 189 -9.38 9.48 -20.91
C MET A 189 -10.80 9.13 -20.44
N ILE A 190 -11.60 10.13 -20.04
CA ILE A 190 -13.01 9.90 -19.70
C ILE A 190 -13.79 9.43 -20.93
N ARG A 191 -13.56 10.01 -22.11
CA ARG A 191 -14.21 9.56 -23.35
C ARG A 191 -13.90 8.10 -23.66
N ASN A 192 -12.63 7.71 -23.54
CA ASN A 192 -12.21 6.33 -23.78
C ASN A 192 -12.90 5.39 -22.79
N TYR A 193 -12.90 5.75 -21.50
CA TYR A 193 -13.62 4.99 -20.48
C TYR A 193 -15.12 4.85 -20.81
N VAL A 194 -15.79 5.93 -21.22
CA VAL A 194 -17.21 5.92 -21.59
C VAL A 194 -17.46 5.02 -22.81
N THR A 195 -16.64 5.15 -23.85
CA THR A 195 -16.74 4.34 -25.08
C THR A 195 -16.54 2.85 -24.79
N ASP A 196 -15.55 2.53 -23.95
CA ASP A 196 -15.23 1.14 -23.61
C ASP A 196 -16.27 0.52 -22.66
N SER A 197 -16.90 1.35 -21.82
CA SER A 197 -17.86 0.88 -20.81
C SER A 197 -19.30 0.87 -21.30
N LEU A 198 -19.65 1.71 -22.28
CA LEU A 198 -21.01 1.93 -22.76
C LEU A 198 -21.07 1.83 -24.28
N ASP A 199 -21.99 1.01 -24.79
CA ASP A 199 -22.29 0.92 -26.23
C ASP A 199 -23.18 2.10 -26.68
N LEU A 200 -22.59 3.31 -26.69
CA LEU A 200 -23.25 4.56 -27.07
C LEU A 200 -22.78 5.04 -28.44
N GLN A 201 -23.67 5.76 -29.13
CA GLN A 201 -23.32 6.50 -30.35
C GLN A 201 -22.35 7.65 -30.02
N GLU A 202 -21.50 8.02 -30.98
CA GLU A 202 -20.42 9.00 -30.79
C GLU A 202 -20.91 10.34 -30.21
N GLU A 203 -22.08 10.82 -30.65
CA GLU A 203 -22.66 12.08 -30.17
C GLU A 203 -23.07 12.02 -28.68
N ASP A 204 -23.62 10.90 -28.25
CA ASP A 204 -24.05 10.69 -26.86
C ASP A 204 -22.85 10.44 -25.94
N THR A 205 -21.85 9.68 -26.44
CA THR A 205 -20.55 9.52 -25.78
C THR A 205 -19.90 10.87 -25.51
N LYS A 206 -19.92 11.78 -26.49
CA LYS A 206 -19.37 13.13 -26.33
C LYS A 206 -20.12 13.93 -25.26
N LYS A 207 -21.46 13.97 -25.32
CA LYS A 207 -22.30 14.68 -24.33
C LYS A 207 -22.07 14.14 -22.92
N LEU A 208 -22.05 12.83 -22.76
CA LEU A 208 -21.83 12.19 -21.47
C LEU A 208 -20.42 12.47 -20.94
N THR A 209 -19.39 12.43 -21.80
CA THR A 209 -18.02 12.82 -21.43
C THR A 209 -17.97 14.24 -20.89
N GLU A 210 -18.61 15.20 -21.56
CA GLU A 210 -18.65 16.60 -21.13
C GLU A 210 -19.35 16.75 -19.77
N ILE A 211 -20.48 16.07 -19.58
CA ILE A 211 -21.21 16.07 -18.30
C ILE A 211 -20.36 15.46 -17.18
N LEU A 212 -19.74 14.30 -17.43
CA LEU A 212 -18.88 13.64 -16.45
C LEU A 212 -17.70 14.54 -16.08
N TYR A 213 -16.97 15.05 -17.06
CA TYR A 213 -15.83 15.93 -16.80
C TYR A 213 -16.23 17.19 -16.03
N GLN A 214 -17.34 17.86 -16.38
CA GLN A 214 -17.83 19.03 -15.65
C GLN A 214 -18.23 18.72 -14.21
N LYS A 215 -18.76 17.52 -13.95
CA LYS A 215 -19.23 17.12 -12.61
C LYS A 215 -18.12 16.57 -11.72
N THR A 216 -17.09 15.97 -12.31
CA THR A 216 -16.06 15.24 -11.57
C THR A 216 -14.71 15.93 -11.61
N ASN A 217 -14.54 16.90 -12.51
CA ASN A 217 -13.27 17.57 -12.80
C ASN A 217 -12.13 16.56 -13.01
N GLY A 218 -12.41 15.45 -13.69
CA GLY A 218 -11.43 14.39 -13.94
C GLY A 218 -11.22 13.41 -12.79
N ASN A 219 -11.88 13.55 -11.65
CA ASN A 219 -11.72 12.61 -10.53
C ASN A 219 -12.21 11.20 -10.95
N PRO A 220 -11.34 10.16 -10.92
CA PRO A 220 -11.72 8.81 -11.36
C PRO A 220 -12.86 8.20 -10.54
N PHE A 221 -12.82 8.35 -9.21
CA PHE A 221 -13.84 7.78 -8.31
C PHE A 221 -15.22 8.35 -8.63
N PHE A 222 -15.32 9.67 -8.77
CA PHE A 222 -16.59 10.29 -9.16
C PHE A 222 -16.97 9.93 -10.59
N SER A 223 -16.03 9.86 -11.54
CA SER A 223 -16.33 9.54 -12.94
C SER A 223 -16.95 8.14 -13.09
N ILE A 224 -16.39 7.15 -12.40
CA ILE A 224 -16.91 5.78 -12.36
C ILE A 224 -18.27 5.73 -11.65
N SER A 225 -18.39 6.38 -10.48
CA SER A 225 -19.63 6.39 -9.69
C SER A 225 -20.79 7.02 -10.48
N PHE A 226 -20.57 8.17 -11.11
CA PHE A 226 -21.57 8.82 -11.96
C PHE A 226 -21.94 7.97 -13.18
N SER A 227 -20.95 7.36 -13.85
CA SER A 227 -21.24 6.47 -14.99
C SER A 227 -22.13 5.28 -14.60
N THR A 228 -21.90 4.69 -13.42
CA THR A 228 -22.71 3.57 -12.90
C THR A 228 -24.16 3.99 -12.64
N ILE A 229 -24.39 5.20 -12.12
CA ILE A 229 -25.73 5.74 -11.92
C ILE A 229 -26.48 5.89 -13.26
N PHE A 230 -25.80 6.35 -14.31
CA PHE A 230 -26.39 6.47 -15.65
C PHE A 230 -26.75 5.10 -16.26
N ILE A 231 -25.93 4.07 -16.03
CA ILE A 231 -26.21 2.69 -16.47
C ILE A 231 -27.41 2.11 -15.72
N GLN A 232 -27.47 2.30 -14.40
CA GLN A 232 -28.50 1.71 -13.55
C GLN A 232 -29.85 2.45 -13.61
N ASN A 233 -29.87 3.71 -14.04
CA ASN A 233 -31.08 4.52 -14.21
C ASN A 233 -31.28 4.98 -15.66
N PRO A 234 -31.76 4.09 -16.55
CA PRO A 234 -32.01 4.42 -17.97
C PRO A 234 -33.13 5.46 -18.19
N ILE A 235 -33.82 5.91 -17.13
CA ILE A 235 -34.85 6.97 -17.20
C ILE A 235 -34.25 8.31 -17.65
N TYR A 236 -32.94 8.54 -17.49
CA TYR A 236 -32.26 9.72 -18.02
C TYR A 236 -31.96 9.64 -19.53
N ASN A 237 -32.10 8.46 -20.16
CA ASN A 237 -31.67 8.23 -21.54
C ASN A 237 -32.74 8.55 -22.61
N THR A 238 -33.95 8.99 -22.23
CA THR A 238 -35.03 9.18 -23.21
C THR A 238 -35.89 10.44 -23.07
N LYS A 239 -35.67 11.34 -22.11
CA LYS A 239 -36.60 12.48 -21.89
C LYS A 239 -36.04 13.88 -21.67
N ARG A 240 -34.76 14.18 -21.94
CA ARG A 240 -34.25 15.56 -21.77
C ARG A 240 -33.31 16.12 -22.85
N VAL A 241 -33.40 15.62 -24.10
CA VAL A 241 -32.74 16.28 -25.25
C VAL A 241 -33.74 16.99 -26.18
N GLN A 242 -35.05 16.83 -25.98
CA GLN A 242 -36.06 17.68 -26.63
C GLN A 242 -36.60 18.71 -25.64
N GLY A 243 -36.15 19.95 -25.78
CA GLY A 243 -36.84 21.10 -25.20
C GLY A 243 -35.98 22.07 -24.41
N PHE A 244 -35.03 22.74 -25.08
CA PHE A 244 -34.75 24.15 -24.80
C PHE A 244 -34.49 24.86 -26.13
N GLY A 245 -35.60 25.17 -26.80
CA GLY A 245 -35.66 26.18 -27.85
C GLY A 245 -36.79 27.13 -27.49
N VAL A 246 -36.43 28.27 -26.92
CA VAL A 246 -36.97 29.60 -27.25
C VAL A 246 -35.80 30.58 -27.11
#